data_AF-A0A0V1PQR9-F1
#
_entry.id   AF-A0A0V1PQR9-F1
#
_cell.length_a   1.000
_cell.length_b   1.000
_cell.length_c   1.000
_cell.angle_alpha   90.00
_cell.angle_beta   90.00
_cell.angle_gamma   90.00
#
_symmetry.space_group_name_H-M   'P 1'
#
loop_
_entity.id
_entity.type
_entity.pdbx_description
1 polymer ?
#
loop_
_entity_poly.entity_id
_entity_poly.type
_entity_poly.pdbx_seq_one_letter_code
_entity_poly.pdbx_strand_id
1 'polypeptide(L)'
;MLLILFNILTNVAAVSIFPQANFQIGDLLVHDDPSILESDTNVITELMLLSYENKNYNFLDKYFGDVYFGEYKDLENEIGKQETSFWASKEVAYPDKDDISDIVSGRSDRYVSNPLSGFLSFAHLPLTNCFAEDAKFDIGIVGATFDTGVSFRPGSRFGPQGIRMATKRMSSGSISPFRKNYNLFKRGKIVDCGDPPMTPIDNRVALDQLYRAERAILKSDPATSDLSKFSRILTLGGDHTITLSCLRAVYEKWGKVAVIHFDSHLDTIDPYQMNENVTEYAALNHGTFFHWAAKRGLISEDKNLH
;
A
#
# COMPACT_ATOMS: atom_id res chain seq x y z
N MET A 1 -23.34 14.58 5.11
CA MET A 1 -22.35 13.51 4.86
C MET A 1 -21.01 13.97 5.44
N LEU A 2 -20.22 13.05 5.98
CA LEU A 2 -18.90 13.32 6.56
C LEU A 2 -17.82 13.07 5.50
N LEU A 3 -17.07 14.11 5.12
CA LEU A 3 -15.83 13.94 4.37
C LEU A 3 -14.67 13.95 5.37
N ILE A 4 -13.89 12.87 5.39
CA ILE A 4 -12.68 12.78 6.21
C ILE A 4 -11.50 12.97 5.27
N LEU A 5 -10.72 14.01 5.50
CA LEU A 5 -9.50 14.29 4.75
C LEU A 5 -8.31 13.83 5.60
N PHE A 6 -7.49 12.96 5.03
CA PHE A 6 -6.24 12.52 5.64
C PHE A 6 -5.08 13.19 4.91
N ASN A 7 -4.33 14.03 5.60
CA ASN A 7 -3.01 14.47 5.15
C ASN A 7 -1.94 13.63 5.87
N ILE A 8 -1.33 12.69 5.14
CA ILE A 8 0.01 12.22 5.50
C ILE A 8 0.93 12.98 4.57
N LEU A 9 1.52 14.08 5.07
CA LEU A 9 2.70 14.68 4.46
C LEU A 9 3.78 13.59 4.42
N THR A 10 3.86 12.84 3.32
CA THR A 10 4.92 11.85 3.12
C THR A 10 6.22 12.59 2.82
N ASN A 11 6.83 13.17 3.85
CA ASN A 11 8.28 13.12 3.98
C ASN A 11 8.61 11.87 4.79
N VAL A 12 8.49 10.69 4.18
CA VAL A 12 9.31 9.56 4.63
C VAL A 12 10.70 9.82 4.04
N ALA A 13 11.42 10.76 4.66
CA ALA A 13 12.85 10.55 4.76
C ALA A 13 13.00 9.25 5.57
N ALA A 14 13.56 8.22 4.95
CA ALA A 14 14.00 7.03 5.66
C ALA A 14 15.09 7.45 6.65
N VAL A 15 14.70 7.98 7.80
CA VAL A 15 15.53 8.03 9.00
C VAL A 15 15.04 6.88 9.85
N SER A 16 15.80 5.79 9.80
CA SER A 16 15.75 4.72 10.77
C SER A 16 15.95 5.30 12.18
N ILE A 17 14.86 5.68 12.85
CA ILE A 17 14.86 5.97 14.27
C ILE A 17 14.59 4.64 14.97
N PHE A 18 15.66 3.93 15.28
CA PHE A 18 15.63 2.92 16.33
C PHE A 18 15.17 3.62 17.62
N PRO A 19 14.19 3.09 18.37
CA PRO A 19 14.01 3.54 19.74
C PRO A 19 15.30 3.20 20.50
N GLN A 20 15.88 4.20 21.16
CA GLN A 20 16.95 4.02 22.13
C GLN A 20 16.46 3.10 23.25
N ALA A 21 16.66 1.80 23.07
CA ALA A 21 16.81 0.86 24.16
C ALA A 21 18.31 0.84 24.49
N ASN A 22 18.66 1.45 25.62
CA ASN A 22 19.95 1.21 26.26
C ASN A 22 20.01 -0.28 26.64
N PHE A 23 20.63 -1.08 25.78
CA PHE A 23 21.06 -2.43 26.11
C PHE A 23 22.58 -2.44 26.06
N GLN A 24 23.21 -2.30 27.23
CA GLN A 24 24.65 -2.52 27.39
C GLN A 24 24.93 -3.98 27.08
N ILE A 25 25.70 -4.23 26.02
CA ILE A 25 26.34 -5.51 25.76
C ILE A 25 27.45 -5.64 26.80
N GLY A 26 27.12 -6.30 27.91
CA GLY A 26 28.04 -6.46 29.03
C GLY A 26 27.26 -6.94 30.24
N ASP A 27 26.66 -8.13 30.12
CA ASP A 27 26.36 -9.05 31.23
C ASP A 27 25.64 -10.29 30.68
N LEU A 28 26.40 -11.19 30.06
CA LEU A 28 26.05 -12.61 30.06
C LEU A 28 27.35 -13.43 30.09
N LEU A 29 27.76 -13.73 31.32
CA LEU A 29 28.57 -14.89 31.72
C LEU A 29 29.85 -15.13 30.92
N VAL A 30 30.91 -14.47 31.39
CA VAL A 30 32.29 -14.96 31.30
C VAL A 30 32.34 -16.35 31.98
N HIS A 31 32.54 -17.38 31.17
CA HIS A 31 33.26 -18.58 31.61
C HIS A 31 34.58 -18.60 30.83
N ASP A 32 35.66 -18.27 31.52
CA ASP A 32 37.04 -18.24 31.03
C ASP A 32 37.60 -19.66 30.86
N ASP A 33 37.35 -20.31 29.73
CA ASP A 33 38.23 -21.39 29.24
C ASP A 33 38.28 -21.43 27.70
N PRO A 34 39.35 -20.93 27.07
CA PRO A 34 39.52 -20.94 25.62
C PRO A 34 39.75 -22.34 25.03
N SER A 35 39.98 -23.36 25.85
CA SER A 35 40.35 -24.70 25.37
C SER A 35 39.17 -25.59 24.96
N ILE A 36 37.92 -25.15 25.18
CA ILE A 36 36.71 -25.95 24.92
C ILE A 36 35.99 -25.54 23.62
N LEU A 37 36.30 -24.37 23.03
CA LEU A 37 35.60 -23.86 21.82
C LEU A 37 36.29 -24.20 20.49
N GLU A 38 37.57 -24.57 20.50
CA GLU A 38 38.34 -24.87 19.27
C GLU A 38 38.23 -26.34 18.80
N SER A 39 37.81 -27.27 19.65
CA SER A 39 37.72 -28.70 19.27
C SER A 39 36.42 -29.06 18.55
N ASP A 40 35.28 -28.47 18.93
CA ASP A 40 33.97 -28.93 18.46
C ASP A 40 33.46 -28.20 17.21
N THR A 41 33.86 -26.94 17.01
CA THR A 41 33.47 -26.17 15.81
C THR A 41 34.25 -26.61 14.57
N ASN A 42 35.53 -26.96 14.72
CA ASN A 42 36.34 -27.48 13.62
C ASN A 42 35.85 -28.85 13.17
N VAL A 43 35.52 -29.76 14.11
CA VAL A 43 35.03 -31.11 13.77
C VAL A 43 33.66 -31.07 13.08
N ILE A 44 32.74 -30.22 13.53
CA ILE A 44 31.41 -30.10 12.89
C ILE A 44 31.51 -29.47 11.50
N THR A 45 32.38 -28.46 11.33
CA THR A 45 32.56 -27.78 10.04
C THR A 45 33.29 -28.67 9.04
N GLU A 46 34.30 -29.43 9.51
CA GLU A 46 35.08 -30.38 8.70
C GLU A 46 34.25 -31.63 8.34
N LEU A 47 33.39 -32.13 9.23
CA LEU A 47 32.43 -33.19 8.91
C LEU A 47 31.34 -32.74 7.92
N MET A 48 30.88 -31.49 8.02
CA MET A 48 29.94 -30.93 7.04
C MET A 48 30.59 -30.73 5.67
N LEU A 49 31.84 -30.27 5.62
CA LEU A 49 32.61 -30.13 4.38
C LEU A 49 32.96 -31.49 3.76
N LEU A 50 33.43 -32.47 4.55
CA LEU A 50 33.71 -33.83 4.08
C LEU A 50 32.45 -34.56 3.61
N SER A 51 31.29 -34.30 4.21
CA SER A 51 30.00 -34.82 3.73
C SER A 51 29.54 -34.15 2.42
N TYR A 52 30.02 -32.93 2.14
CA TYR A 52 29.67 -32.16 0.95
C TYR A 52 30.64 -32.44 -0.21
N GLU A 53 31.93 -32.63 0.08
CA GLU A 53 32.98 -32.91 -0.92
C GLU A 53 33.01 -34.38 -1.39
N ASN A 54 32.60 -35.35 -0.57
CA ASN A 54 32.55 -36.78 -0.97
C ASN A 54 31.30 -37.18 -1.79
N LYS A 55 30.46 -36.23 -2.17
CA LYS A 55 29.25 -36.50 -2.95
C LYS A 55 29.29 -35.65 -4.21
N ASN A 56 29.42 -36.30 -5.36
CA ASN A 56 29.33 -35.74 -6.72
C ASN A 56 27.94 -35.15 -7.05
N TYR A 57 27.22 -34.61 -6.07
CA TYR A 57 25.89 -34.04 -6.23
C TYR A 57 25.98 -32.56 -5.87
N ASN A 58 25.98 -31.71 -6.88
CA ASN A 58 25.90 -30.27 -6.68
C ASN A 58 24.50 -29.97 -6.10
N PHE A 59 24.46 -29.23 -4.99
CA PHE A 59 23.21 -28.80 -4.33
C PHE A 59 22.18 -28.21 -5.32
N LEU A 60 22.64 -27.55 -6.38
CA LEU A 60 21.80 -26.99 -7.43
C LEU A 60 21.15 -28.07 -8.31
N ASP A 61 21.81 -29.20 -8.56
CA ASP A 61 21.30 -30.32 -9.36
C ASP A 61 20.09 -30.99 -8.66
N LYS A 62 20.14 -31.06 -7.32
CA LYS A 62 19.01 -31.50 -6.48
C LYS A 62 17.88 -30.45 -6.39
N TYR A 63 18.22 -29.17 -6.52
CA TYR A 63 17.28 -28.06 -6.38
C TYR A 63 16.50 -27.79 -7.68
N PHE A 64 17.12 -27.95 -8.84
CA PHE A 64 16.50 -27.74 -10.14
C PHE A 64 16.04 -29.03 -10.83
N GLY A 65 16.47 -30.19 -10.33
CA GLY A 65 16.24 -31.49 -10.95
C GLY A 65 17.11 -31.64 -12.20
N ASP A 66 18.01 -32.61 -12.19
CA ASP A 66 18.86 -32.84 -13.35
C ASP A 66 18.06 -33.33 -14.57
N VAL A 67 18.29 -32.65 -15.69
CA VAL A 67 18.16 -33.24 -17.02
C VAL A 67 19.22 -34.34 -17.13
N TYR A 68 19.02 -35.51 -16.52
CA TYR A 68 19.89 -36.67 -16.69
C TYR A 68 19.11 -37.98 -16.84
N PHE A 69 19.41 -38.69 -17.92
CA PHE A 69 18.92 -40.03 -18.23
C PHE A 69 19.81 -41.07 -17.52
N GLY A 70 19.42 -41.53 -16.33
CA GLY A 70 20.14 -42.59 -15.61
C GLY A 70 19.36 -43.17 -14.43
N GLU A 71 19.50 -44.47 -14.19
CA GLU A 71 18.71 -45.24 -13.21
C GLU A 71 19.03 -44.87 -11.74
N TYR A 72 17.95 -44.68 -10.96
CA TYR A 72 17.97 -44.32 -9.54
C TYR A 72 18.28 -45.53 -8.65
N LYS A 73 19.15 -45.37 -7.63
CA LYS A 73 19.34 -46.36 -6.54
C LYS A 73 18.90 -45.76 -5.20
N ASP A 74 18.02 -46.48 -4.51
CA ASP A 74 17.44 -46.10 -3.22
C ASP A 74 18.49 -45.92 -2.11
N LEU A 75 18.52 -44.73 -1.51
CA LEU A 75 19.45 -44.30 -0.46
C LEU A 75 18.79 -44.18 0.93
N GLU A 76 17.60 -44.76 1.14
CA GLU A 76 16.85 -44.63 2.41
C GLU A 76 17.49 -45.34 3.62
N ASN A 77 18.52 -46.16 3.44
CA ASN A 77 18.97 -47.08 4.50
C ASN A 77 20.15 -46.63 5.37
N GLU A 78 20.78 -45.47 5.14
CA GLU A 78 22.04 -45.13 5.85
C GLU A 78 22.01 -43.95 6.83
N ILE A 79 20.91 -43.19 6.96
CA ILE A 79 20.89 -42.02 7.84
C ILE A 79 19.82 -42.17 8.93
N GLY A 80 20.30 -42.39 10.16
CA GLY A 80 19.48 -42.58 11.36
C GLY A 80 18.48 -41.44 11.59
N LYS A 81 17.23 -41.82 11.84
CA LYS A 81 16.03 -40.96 11.93
C LYS A 81 15.91 -40.07 13.19
N GLN A 82 16.99 -39.82 13.93
CA GLN A 82 16.87 -39.15 15.24
C GLN A 82 17.58 -37.79 15.26
N GLU A 83 16.74 -36.75 15.36
CA GLU A 83 17.03 -35.40 15.90
C GLU A 83 17.50 -34.26 14.96
N THR A 84 17.67 -34.47 13.66
CA THR A 84 17.79 -33.35 12.68
C THR A 84 16.50 -33.05 11.91
N SER A 85 15.40 -33.75 12.23
CA SER A 85 14.22 -33.89 11.38
C SER A 85 13.17 -32.77 11.47
N PHE A 86 13.31 -31.77 12.35
CA PHE A 86 12.37 -30.63 12.36
C PHE A 86 12.50 -29.76 11.10
N TRP A 87 13.68 -29.74 10.47
CA TRP A 87 13.98 -28.86 9.33
C TRP A 87 14.05 -29.57 7.97
N ALA A 88 14.02 -30.90 7.91
CA ALA A 88 14.50 -31.63 6.72
C ALA A 88 13.51 -32.62 6.07
N SER A 89 12.20 -32.60 6.38
CA SER A 89 11.29 -33.66 5.88
C SER A 89 10.00 -33.22 5.21
N LYS A 90 9.78 -31.92 4.97
CA LYS A 90 8.74 -31.54 4.01
C LYS A 90 9.35 -31.60 2.61
N GLU A 91 9.26 -32.76 1.97
CA GLU A 91 9.38 -32.83 0.51
C GLU A 91 8.35 -31.86 -0.06
N VAL A 92 8.86 -30.78 -0.66
CA VAL A 92 8.03 -29.83 -1.37
C VAL A 92 7.72 -30.47 -2.71
N ALA A 93 6.50 -30.98 -2.85
CA ALA A 93 5.99 -31.39 -4.15
C ALA A 93 5.80 -30.13 -5.00
N TYR A 94 6.69 -29.92 -5.96
CA TYR A 94 6.52 -28.86 -6.94
C TYR A 94 5.35 -29.21 -7.87
N PRO A 95 4.50 -28.22 -8.22
CA PRO A 95 3.45 -28.44 -9.21
C PRO A 95 4.06 -28.76 -10.58
N ASP A 96 3.22 -29.25 -11.50
CA ASP A 96 3.65 -29.43 -12.90
C ASP A 96 4.19 -28.10 -13.45
N LYS A 97 5.21 -28.16 -14.30
CA LYS A 97 5.87 -26.95 -14.85
C LYS A 97 4.92 -26.03 -15.63
N ASP A 98 3.82 -26.58 -16.15
CA ASP A 98 2.78 -25.84 -16.88
C ASP A 98 1.58 -25.48 -15.97
N ASP A 99 1.57 -25.93 -14.71
CA ASP A 99 0.59 -25.53 -13.71
C ASP A 99 0.93 -24.15 -13.14
N ILE A 100 0.15 -23.16 -13.56
CA ILE A 100 0.26 -21.76 -13.13
C ILE A 100 -0.75 -21.41 -12.03
N SER A 101 -1.45 -22.39 -11.44
CA SER A 101 -2.56 -22.14 -10.52
C SER A 101 -2.16 -21.45 -9.22
N ASP A 102 -0.89 -21.57 -8.81
CA ASP A 102 -0.26 -20.90 -7.68
C ASP A 102 0.42 -19.57 -8.07
N ILE A 103 0.67 -19.34 -9.36
CA ILE A 103 1.31 -18.13 -9.92
C ILE A 103 0.28 -17.07 -10.34
N VAL A 104 -0.91 -17.50 -10.82
CA VAL A 104 -1.91 -16.57 -11.37
C VAL A 104 -2.39 -15.60 -10.28
N SER A 105 -2.01 -14.33 -10.46
CA SER A 105 -2.49 -13.20 -9.67
C SER A 105 -4.01 -13.12 -9.76
N GLY A 106 -4.71 -13.28 -8.63
CA GLY A 106 -6.17 -13.09 -8.59
C GLY A 106 -6.92 -13.92 -7.54
N ARG A 107 -6.34 -15.01 -7.03
CA ARG A 107 -6.89 -15.73 -5.87
C ARG A 107 -6.32 -15.13 -4.58
N SER A 108 -6.86 -13.96 -4.22
CA SER A 108 -6.43 -13.12 -3.10
C SER A 108 -6.99 -13.57 -1.73
N ASP A 109 -7.29 -14.86 -1.54
CA ASP A 109 -7.80 -15.37 -0.28
C ASP A 109 -6.69 -15.98 0.59
N ARG A 110 -6.16 -15.10 1.43
CA ARG A 110 -5.50 -15.35 2.72
C ARG A 110 -4.15 -16.08 2.76
N TYR A 111 -3.73 -16.94 1.82
CA TYR A 111 -2.45 -17.65 1.99
C TYR A 111 -1.62 -17.98 0.73
N VAL A 112 -1.90 -17.43 -0.45
CA VAL A 112 -1.00 -17.57 -1.63
C VAL A 112 -0.84 -16.25 -2.41
N SER A 113 -0.43 -15.19 -1.73
CA SER A 113 0.14 -14.03 -2.44
C SER A 113 1.24 -13.43 -1.59
N ASN A 114 2.48 -13.58 -2.06
CA ASN A 114 3.62 -12.85 -1.55
C ASN A 114 3.27 -11.35 -1.63
N PRO A 115 3.24 -10.58 -0.52
CA PRO A 115 2.92 -9.15 -0.55
C PRO A 115 3.87 -8.34 -1.44
N LEU A 116 4.99 -8.94 -1.86
CA LEU A 116 5.97 -8.35 -2.75
C LEU A 116 5.62 -8.49 -4.24
N SER A 117 4.72 -9.40 -4.64
CA SER A 117 4.35 -9.68 -6.04
C SER A 117 2.95 -9.18 -6.43
N GLY A 118 2.61 -9.26 -7.72
CA GLY A 118 1.34 -8.80 -8.28
C GLY A 118 1.36 -7.37 -8.81
N PHE A 119 0.24 -6.94 -9.42
CA PHE A 119 0.07 -5.55 -9.85
C PHE A 119 0.02 -4.62 -8.63
N LEU A 120 0.69 -3.47 -8.73
CA LEU A 120 0.72 -2.48 -7.67
C LEU A 120 -0.60 -1.67 -7.64
N SER A 121 -1.59 -2.19 -6.94
CA SER A 121 -2.81 -1.47 -6.58
C SER A 121 -2.90 -1.25 -5.06
N PHE A 122 -3.81 -0.39 -4.62
CA PHE A 122 -4.08 -0.19 -3.21
C PHE A 122 -4.52 -1.50 -2.57
N ALA A 123 -3.76 -1.99 -1.58
CA ALA A 123 -4.05 -3.21 -0.82
C ALA A 123 -4.38 -4.45 -1.68
N HIS A 124 -3.73 -4.59 -2.85
CA HIS A 124 -3.97 -5.67 -3.82
C HIS A 124 -5.41 -5.76 -4.34
N LEU A 125 -6.14 -4.64 -4.32
CA LEU A 125 -7.50 -4.58 -4.84
C LEU A 125 -7.54 -4.72 -6.37
N PRO A 126 -8.64 -5.22 -6.94
CA PRO A 126 -8.80 -5.28 -8.39
C PRO A 126 -8.68 -3.89 -9.02
N LEU A 127 -7.81 -3.78 -10.02
CA LEU A 127 -7.75 -2.60 -10.89
C LEU A 127 -9.00 -2.59 -11.78
N THR A 128 -9.74 -1.50 -11.76
CA THR A 128 -10.98 -1.33 -12.54
C THR A 128 -10.97 0.03 -13.20
N ASN A 129 -11.35 0.12 -14.48
CA ASN A 129 -11.62 1.41 -15.09
C ASN A 129 -12.93 1.98 -14.53
N CYS A 130 -12.85 2.70 -13.42
CA CYS A 130 -14.01 3.29 -12.76
C CYS A 130 -14.61 4.48 -13.53
N PHE A 131 -13.96 4.94 -14.59
CA PHE A 131 -14.41 6.06 -15.41
C PHE A 131 -15.36 5.60 -16.53
N ALA A 132 -15.52 4.29 -16.73
CA ALA A 132 -16.48 3.71 -17.65
C ALA A 132 -17.91 3.71 -17.05
N GLU A 133 -18.94 3.86 -17.90
CA GLU A 133 -20.33 4.01 -17.46
C GLU A 133 -20.92 2.75 -16.80
N ASP A 134 -20.39 1.57 -17.12
CA ASP A 134 -20.87 0.27 -16.65
C ASP A 134 -20.12 -0.25 -15.41
N ALA A 135 -19.11 0.47 -14.93
CA ALA A 135 -18.35 0.08 -13.76
C ALA A 135 -19.22 0.09 -12.50
N LYS A 136 -19.38 -1.09 -11.86
CA LYS A 136 -20.09 -1.26 -10.59
C LYS A 136 -19.12 -1.53 -9.46
N PHE A 137 -19.14 -0.67 -8.44
CA PHE A 137 -18.37 -0.79 -7.19
C PHE A 137 -18.99 0.11 -6.12
N ASP A 138 -18.73 -0.20 -4.85
CA ASP A 138 -19.23 0.58 -3.71
C ASP A 138 -18.27 1.68 -3.28
N ILE A 139 -16.96 1.42 -3.40
CA ILE A 139 -15.89 2.38 -3.07
C ILE A 139 -14.83 2.33 -4.16
N GLY A 140 -14.61 3.46 -4.83
CA GLY A 140 -13.52 3.65 -5.79
C GLY A 140 -12.34 4.36 -5.14
N ILE A 141 -11.15 3.76 -5.23
CA ILE A 141 -9.90 4.38 -4.78
C ILE A 141 -9.23 5.02 -5.98
N VAL A 142 -8.96 6.32 -5.94
CA VAL A 142 -8.41 7.06 -7.08
C VAL A 142 -7.21 7.87 -6.63
N GLY A 143 -6.11 7.88 -7.36
CA GLY A 143 -4.99 8.78 -7.04
C GLY A 143 -5.16 10.16 -7.66
N ALA A 144 -4.58 11.18 -7.05
CA ALA A 144 -4.54 12.54 -7.56
C ALA A 144 -3.07 13.02 -7.63
N THR A 145 -2.40 12.76 -8.74
CA THR A 145 -0.95 13.03 -8.90
C THR A 145 -0.68 14.52 -9.16
N PHE A 146 -0.81 15.36 -8.12
CA PHE A 146 -0.74 16.82 -8.22
C PHE A 146 0.09 17.42 -7.08
N ASP A 147 1.01 18.34 -7.36
CA ASP A 147 1.72 19.10 -6.31
C ASP A 147 2.17 20.49 -6.75
N THR A 148 1.57 21.01 -7.82
CA THR A 148 1.94 22.31 -8.39
C THR A 148 1.31 23.48 -7.62
N GLY A 149 0.56 23.20 -6.55
CA GLY A 149 0.01 24.18 -5.62
C GLY A 149 0.80 24.29 -4.31
N VAL A 150 1.95 23.63 -4.16
CA VAL A 150 2.79 23.71 -2.95
C VAL A 150 3.54 25.04 -2.86
N SER A 151 3.77 25.52 -1.63
CA SER A 151 4.57 26.72 -1.37
C SER A 151 6.01 26.44 -0.94
N PHE A 152 6.34 25.20 -0.55
CA PHE A 152 7.68 24.84 -0.05
C PHE A 152 8.29 23.65 -0.80
N ARG A 153 8.13 22.42 -0.29
CA ARG A 153 8.73 21.23 -0.90
C ARG A 153 7.72 20.50 -1.79
N PRO A 154 8.00 20.34 -3.10
CA PRO A 154 7.23 19.45 -3.96
C PRO A 154 7.57 17.98 -3.68
N GLY A 155 6.78 17.07 -4.24
CA GLY A 155 6.96 15.63 -4.13
C GLY A 155 5.66 14.85 -3.91
N SER A 156 4.59 15.51 -3.44
CA SER A 156 3.31 14.84 -3.19
C SER A 156 2.64 14.30 -4.45
N ARG A 157 3.03 14.74 -5.66
CA ARG A 157 2.54 14.13 -6.92
C ARG A 157 2.86 12.63 -7.03
N PHE A 158 3.90 12.15 -6.33
CA PHE A 158 4.27 10.74 -6.25
C PHE A 158 3.61 9.99 -5.07
N GLY A 159 2.87 10.72 -4.23
CA GLY A 159 2.14 10.21 -3.07
C GLY A 159 1.22 9.02 -3.37
N PRO A 160 0.40 9.04 -4.45
CA PRO A 160 -0.50 7.92 -4.74
C PRO A 160 0.25 6.60 -4.94
N GLN A 161 1.39 6.62 -5.67
CA GLN A 161 2.23 5.44 -5.86
C GLN A 161 2.90 5.01 -4.55
N GLY A 162 3.41 5.96 -3.76
CA GLY A 162 3.97 5.70 -2.44
C GLY A 162 2.97 5.01 -1.50
N ILE A 163 1.72 5.46 -1.49
CA ILE A 163 0.65 4.86 -0.69
C ILE A 163 0.36 3.44 -1.17
N ARG A 164 0.20 3.20 -2.48
CA ARG A 164 0.00 1.84 -3.01
C ARG A 164 1.14 0.90 -2.58
N MET A 165 2.39 1.36 -2.67
CA MET A 165 3.55 0.59 -2.18
C MET A 165 3.49 0.30 -0.68
N ALA A 166 3.13 1.30 0.14
CA ALA A 166 3.00 1.14 1.57
C ALA A 166 1.87 0.18 1.99
N THR A 167 0.84 0.04 1.15
CA THR A 167 -0.30 -0.84 1.42
C THR A 167 -0.07 -2.31 1.04
N LYS A 168 1.12 -2.70 0.56
CA LYS A 168 1.44 -4.10 0.19
C LYS A 168 1.19 -5.14 1.29
N ARG A 169 1.25 -4.73 2.56
CA ARG A 169 0.96 -5.61 3.70
C ARG A 169 -0.53 -5.75 4.01
N MET A 170 -1.38 -4.91 3.43
CA MET A 170 -2.84 -4.97 3.54
C MET A 170 -3.40 -5.89 2.45
N SER A 171 -4.53 -6.53 2.74
CA SER A 171 -5.26 -7.38 1.77
C SER A 171 -6.74 -7.47 2.13
N SER A 172 -7.56 -8.05 1.25
CA SER A 172 -9.00 -8.30 1.46
C SER A 172 -9.31 -9.14 2.72
N GLY A 173 -8.32 -9.90 3.21
CA GLY A 173 -8.40 -10.67 4.46
C GLY A 173 -8.17 -9.84 5.73
N SER A 174 -7.73 -8.58 5.60
CA SER A 174 -7.39 -7.69 6.71
C SER A 174 -8.63 -7.35 7.52
N ILE A 175 -8.52 -7.54 8.84
CA ILE A 175 -9.57 -7.28 9.81
C ILE A 175 -9.21 -6.04 10.62
N SER A 176 -10.23 -5.26 11.00
CA SER A 176 -10.03 -4.11 11.86
C SER A 176 -9.49 -4.57 13.22
N PRO A 177 -8.36 -4.00 13.71
CA PRO A 177 -7.85 -4.34 15.04
C PRO A 177 -8.77 -3.81 16.16
N PHE A 178 -9.60 -2.81 15.86
CA PHE A 178 -10.48 -2.15 16.83
C PHE A 178 -11.92 -2.70 16.81
N ARG A 179 -12.37 -3.24 15.68
CA ARG A 179 -13.74 -3.74 15.52
C ARG A 179 -13.73 -5.25 15.28
N LYS A 180 -14.07 -6.01 16.32
CA LYS A 180 -14.21 -7.47 16.25
C LYS A 180 -15.14 -7.86 15.10
N ASN A 181 -14.72 -8.82 14.28
CA ASN A 181 -15.47 -9.37 13.14
C ASN A 181 -15.87 -8.33 12.07
N TYR A 182 -15.22 -7.16 12.02
CA TYR A 182 -15.46 -6.17 10.96
C TYR A 182 -14.46 -6.37 9.81
N ASN A 183 -14.96 -6.88 8.69
CA ASN A 183 -14.24 -6.90 7.41
C ASN A 183 -15.04 -6.06 6.40
N LEU A 184 -14.44 -4.96 5.92
CA LEU A 184 -15.06 -4.06 4.95
C LEU A 184 -15.16 -4.72 3.56
N PHE A 185 -14.14 -5.47 3.16
CA PHE A 185 -14.07 -6.15 1.86
C PHE A 185 -15.13 -7.24 1.67
N LYS A 186 -15.73 -7.73 2.76
CA LYS A 186 -16.87 -8.66 2.71
C LYS A 186 -18.24 -7.97 2.58
N ARG A 187 -18.31 -6.66 2.79
CA ARG A 187 -19.57 -5.90 2.82
C ARG A 187 -19.82 -5.09 1.55
N GLY A 188 -18.82 -4.91 0.72
CA GLY A 188 -18.98 -4.23 -0.55
C GLY A 188 -17.76 -4.37 -1.44
N LYS A 189 -17.96 -4.06 -2.72
CA LYS A 189 -16.95 -4.12 -3.76
C LYS A 189 -16.10 -2.85 -3.74
N ILE A 190 -14.85 -3.00 -3.33
CA ILE A 190 -13.85 -1.92 -3.33
C ILE A 190 -12.88 -2.19 -4.48
N VAL A 191 -12.57 -1.16 -5.26
CA VAL A 191 -11.68 -1.26 -6.43
C VAL A 191 -10.67 -0.12 -6.44
N ASP A 192 -9.51 -0.36 -7.04
CA ASP A 192 -8.55 0.70 -7.36
C ASP A 192 -8.82 1.17 -8.80
N CYS A 193 -9.14 2.45 -8.93
CA CYS A 193 -9.48 3.13 -10.17
C CYS A 193 -8.26 3.62 -10.96
N GLY A 194 -7.06 3.45 -10.40
CA GLY A 194 -5.85 4.05 -10.93
C GLY A 194 -5.83 5.56 -10.70
N ASP A 195 -5.11 6.27 -11.59
CA ASP A 195 -4.90 7.71 -11.50
C ASP A 195 -5.47 8.36 -12.78
N PRO A 196 -6.30 9.41 -12.68
CA PRO A 196 -6.70 10.18 -13.85
C PRO A 196 -5.49 10.94 -14.39
N PRO A 197 -5.41 11.19 -15.70
CA PRO A 197 -4.23 11.77 -16.35
C PRO A 197 -4.14 13.28 -16.12
N MET A 198 -3.93 13.69 -14.86
CA MET A 198 -3.75 15.08 -14.46
C MET A 198 -2.49 15.65 -15.10
N THR A 199 -2.62 16.72 -15.87
CA THR A 199 -1.45 17.40 -16.46
C THR A 199 -0.55 17.99 -15.37
N PRO A 200 0.78 17.86 -15.47
CA PRO A 200 1.70 18.44 -14.49
C PRO A 200 2.02 19.93 -14.76
N ILE A 201 1.44 20.52 -15.82
CA ILE A 201 1.83 21.84 -16.33
C ILE A 201 0.79 22.93 -16.00
N ASP A 202 -0.49 22.62 -16.18
CA ASP A 202 -1.58 23.58 -15.95
C ASP A 202 -2.47 23.13 -14.80
N ASN A 203 -2.48 23.93 -13.73
CA ASN A 203 -3.19 23.62 -12.50
C ASN A 203 -4.69 23.54 -12.73
N ARG A 204 -5.26 24.42 -13.56
CA ARG A 204 -6.70 24.48 -13.80
C ARG A 204 -7.15 23.27 -14.60
N VAL A 205 -6.39 22.90 -15.63
CA VAL A 205 -6.67 21.70 -16.43
C VAL A 205 -6.53 20.44 -15.56
N ALA A 206 -5.46 20.34 -14.76
CA ALA A 206 -5.24 19.20 -13.87
C ALA A 206 -6.39 19.01 -12.86
N LEU A 207 -6.77 20.10 -12.17
CA LEU A 207 -7.84 20.09 -11.19
C LEU A 207 -9.21 19.79 -11.83
N ASP A 208 -9.46 20.25 -13.06
CA ASP A 208 -10.67 19.91 -13.82
C ASP A 208 -10.69 18.43 -14.24
N GLN A 209 -9.56 17.86 -14.66
CA GLN A 209 -9.44 16.43 -14.97
C GLN A 209 -9.76 15.56 -13.76
N LEU A 210 -9.23 15.90 -12.58
CA LEU A 210 -9.56 15.22 -11.33
C LEU A 210 -11.05 15.35 -10.99
N TYR A 211 -11.60 16.57 -11.07
CA TYR A 211 -13.03 16.81 -10.84
C TYR A 211 -13.90 15.95 -11.75
N ARG A 212 -13.60 15.86 -13.06
CA ARG A 212 -14.34 15.00 -14.00
C ARG A 212 -14.20 13.51 -13.67
N ALA A 213 -13.02 13.08 -13.27
CA ALA A 213 -12.77 11.70 -12.86
C ALA A 213 -13.59 11.31 -11.62
N GLU A 214 -13.56 12.13 -10.57
CA GLU A 214 -14.37 11.89 -9.38
C GLU A 214 -15.87 11.97 -9.65
N ARG A 215 -16.29 12.90 -10.51
CA ARG A 215 -17.68 12.96 -10.95
C ARG A 215 -18.13 11.70 -11.68
N ALA A 216 -17.29 11.09 -12.51
CA ALA A 216 -17.60 9.81 -13.14
C ALA A 216 -17.81 8.72 -12.08
N ILE A 217 -16.89 8.64 -11.11
CA ILE A 217 -16.97 7.67 -10.02
C ILE A 217 -18.25 7.85 -9.15
N LEU A 218 -18.63 9.09 -8.82
CA LEU A 218 -19.83 9.38 -8.01
C LEU A 218 -21.16 9.21 -8.77
N LYS A 219 -21.11 9.15 -10.10
CA LYS A 219 -22.28 8.87 -10.94
C LYS A 219 -22.58 7.38 -11.01
N SER A 220 -21.58 6.52 -10.90
CA SER A 220 -21.77 5.06 -10.87
C SER A 220 -22.72 4.65 -9.75
N ASP A 221 -23.57 3.65 -10.04
CA ASP A 221 -24.38 3.03 -9.00
C ASP A 221 -23.51 2.09 -8.16
N PRO A 222 -23.77 2.01 -6.84
CA PRO A 222 -23.07 1.07 -5.99
C PRO A 222 -23.32 -0.37 -6.44
N ALA A 223 -22.34 -1.24 -6.22
CA ALA A 223 -22.48 -2.66 -6.55
C ALA A 223 -23.42 -3.38 -5.57
N THR A 224 -23.52 -2.87 -4.35
CA THR A 224 -24.38 -3.38 -3.27
C THR A 224 -25.15 -2.25 -2.62
N SER A 225 -26.36 -2.51 -2.12
CA SER A 225 -27.12 -1.52 -1.34
C SER A 225 -26.75 -1.47 0.14
N ASP A 226 -25.84 -2.35 0.59
CA ASP A 226 -25.56 -2.59 2.02
C ASP A 226 -24.71 -1.49 2.66
N LEU A 227 -23.80 -0.87 1.90
CA LEU A 227 -22.88 0.15 2.43
C LEU A 227 -23.44 1.57 2.33
N SER A 228 -24.13 1.88 1.24
CA SER A 228 -24.54 3.24 0.91
C SER A 228 -25.50 3.23 -0.28
N LYS A 229 -26.39 4.23 -0.34
CA LYS A 229 -27.22 4.49 -1.53
C LYS A 229 -26.41 4.90 -2.76
N PHE A 230 -25.17 5.35 -2.56
CA PHE A 230 -24.30 5.86 -3.63
C PHE A 230 -22.87 5.34 -3.43
N SER A 231 -22.15 5.14 -4.53
CA SER A 231 -20.72 4.86 -4.50
C SER A 231 -19.95 5.97 -3.79
N ARG A 232 -18.86 5.59 -3.12
CA ARG A 232 -17.97 6.50 -2.38
C ARG A 232 -16.60 6.53 -3.03
N ILE A 233 -15.84 7.57 -2.71
CA ILE A 233 -14.47 7.76 -3.18
C ILE A 233 -13.51 7.78 -2.00
N LEU A 234 -12.34 7.18 -2.21
CA LEU A 234 -11.13 7.44 -1.44
C LEU A 234 -10.06 8.00 -2.38
N THR A 235 -9.73 9.27 -2.23
CA THR A 235 -8.72 9.94 -3.07
C THR A 235 -7.36 9.84 -2.39
N LEU A 236 -6.37 9.26 -3.08
CA LEU A 236 -4.98 9.20 -2.64
C LEU A 236 -4.30 10.49 -3.09
N GLY A 237 -3.83 11.24 -2.11
CA GLY A 237 -3.48 12.63 -2.32
C GLY A 237 -2.25 12.88 -3.18
N GLY A 238 -2.33 14.02 -3.85
CA GLY A 238 -1.27 14.97 -4.08
C GLY A 238 -1.31 16.05 -3.00
N ASP A 239 -0.87 17.28 -3.30
CA ASP A 239 -1.02 18.41 -2.36
C ASP A 239 -2.49 18.73 -2.05
N HIS A 240 -2.73 19.55 -1.03
CA HIS A 240 -4.07 19.78 -0.49
C HIS A 240 -5.04 20.51 -1.45
N THR A 241 -4.53 21.14 -2.51
CA THR A 241 -5.32 21.86 -3.52
C THR A 241 -6.37 20.96 -4.18
N ILE A 242 -6.05 19.66 -4.35
CA ILE A 242 -6.93 18.68 -4.98
C ILE A 242 -8.31 18.61 -4.30
N THR A 243 -8.35 18.90 -3.00
CA THR A 243 -9.54 18.79 -2.16
C THR A 243 -10.69 19.67 -2.67
N LEU A 244 -10.38 20.82 -3.28
CA LEU A 244 -11.41 21.68 -3.85
C LEU A 244 -12.13 21.00 -5.02
N SER A 245 -11.39 20.29 -5.88
CA SER A 245 -11.98 19.49 -6.96
C SER A 245 -12.84 18.37 -6.40
N CYS A 246 -12.39 17.73 -5.31
CA CYS A 246 -13.13 16.67 -4.66
C CYS A 246 -14.44 17.16 -4.04
N LEU A 247 -14.37 18.27 -3.29
CA LEU A 247 -15.52 18.93 -2.70
C LEU A 247 -16.54 19.34 -3.75
N ARG A 248 -16.09 19.84 -4.90
CA ARG A 248 -16.98 20.19 -6.02
C ARG A 248 -17.73 18.97 -6.54
N ALA A 249 -17.05 17.84 -6.74
CA ALA A 249 -17.69 16.61 -7.21
C ALA A 249 -18.70 16.06 -6.19
N VAL A 250 -18.32 16.06 -4.91
CA VAL A 250 -19.18 15.65 -3.78
C VAL A 250 -20.41 16.57 -3.65
N TYR A 251 -20.22 17.88 -3.77
CA TYR A 251 -21.30 18.85 -3.64
C TYR A 251 -22.43 18.60 -4.63
N GLU A 252 -22.13 18.22 -5.87
CA GLU A 252 -23.15 17.95 -6.89
C GLU A 252 -24.04 16.74 -6.57
N LYS A 253 -23.56 15.82 -5.71
CA LYS A 253 -24.30 14.62 -5.32
C LYS A 253 -24.99 14.77 -3.96
N TRP A 254 -24.39 15.52 -3.03
CA TRP A 254 -24.86 15.61 -1.63
C TRP A 254 -25.16 17.03 -1.13
N GLY A 255 -24.92 18.08 -1.92
CA GLY A 255 -24.97 19.47 -1.48
C GLY A 255 -23.84 19.84 -0.51
N LYS A 256 -24.07 20.84 0.33
CA LYS A 256 -23.09 21.28 1.36
C LYS A 256 -22.73 20.11 2.29
N VAL A 257 -21.43 19.88 2.48
CA VAL A 257 -20.92 18.82 3.37
C VAL A 257 -20.19 19.36 4.59
N ALA A 258 -20.22 18.60 5.68
CA ALA A 258 -19.36 18.86 6.83
C ALA A 258 -17.98 18.23 6.58
N VAL A 259 -16.93 18.96 6.95
CA VAL A 259 -15.55 18.53 6.82
C VAL A 259 -14.97 18.17 8.19
N ILE A 260 -14.33 17.01 8.29
CA ILE A 260 -13.34 16.74 9.34
C ILE A 260 -11.96 16.80 8.70
N HIS A 261 -11.12 17.71 9.18
CA HIS A 261 -9.84 18.08 8.57
C HIS A 261 -8.70 17.82 9.55
N PHE A 262 -7.96 16.74 9.33
CA PHE A 262 -6.74 16.48 10.10
C PHE A 262 -5.54 17.09 9.39
N ASP A 263 -5.02 18.19 9.93
CA ASP A 263 -3.82 18.85 9.41
C ASP A 263 -3.15 19.67 10.52
N SER A 264 -1.90 20.05 10.32
CA SER A 264 -1.21 21.03 11.17
C SER A 264 -1.54 22.48 10.80
N HIS A 265 -2.15 22.70 9.62
CA HIS A 265 -2.51 24.02 9.10
C HIS A 265 -4.01 24.09 8.80
N LEU A 266 -4.59 25.28 8.93
CA LEU A 266 -6.03 25.48 8.68
C LEU A 266 -6.38 25.51 7.18
N ASP A 267 -5.45 25.89 6.30
CA ASP A 267 -5.63 26.02 4.84
C ASP A 267 -6.81 26.91 4.38
N THR A 268 -7.17 27.89 5.20
CA THR A 268 -8.29 28.83 5.00
C THR A 268 -7.82 30.25 4.65
N ILE A 269 -6.57 30.43 4.25
CA ILE A 269 -5.99 31.76 4.07
C ILE A 269 -6.62 32.46 2.86
N ASP A 270 -6.96 33.74 3.01
CA ASP A 270 -7.31 34.60 1.87
C ASP A 270 -6.05 34.90 1.04
N PRO A 271 -5.98 34.42 -0.23
CA PRO A 271 -4.77 34.56 -1.04
C PRO A 271 -4.34 36.01 -1.25
N TYR A 272 -5.28 36.96 -1.23
CA TYR A 272 -5.00 38.37 -1.49
C TYR A 272 -4.60 39.16 -0.23
N GLN A 273 -4.86 38.60 0.97
CA GLN A 273 -4.40 39.19 2.23
C GLN A 273 -3.01 38.72 2.62
N MET A 274 -2.65 37.48 2.24
CA MET A 274 -1.34 36.91 2.57
C MET A 274 -0.22 37.46 1.69
N ASN A 275 -0.53 37.76 0.43
CA ASN A 275 0.44 38.26 -0.53
C ASN A 275 -0.27 39.05 -1.64
N GLU A 276 -0.04 40.36 -1.70
CA GLU A 276 -0.63 41.24 -2.72
C GLU A 276 -0.18 40.88 -4.16
N ASN A 277 0.89 40.08 -4.31
CA ASN A 277 1.45 39.66 -5.59
C ASN A 277 1.02 38.24 -6.01
N VAL A 278 -0.26 37.90 -5.87
CA VAL A 278 -0.82 36.60 -6.31
C VAL A 278 -1.77 36.81 -7.49
N THR A 279 -1.50 36.15 -8.61
CA THR A 279 -2.41 36.13 -9.75
C THR A 279 -3.66 35.30 -9.44
N GLU A 280 -4.78 35.58 -10.10
CA GLU A 280 -5.99 34.75 -9.99
C GLU A 280 -5.72 33.27 -10.33
N TYR A 281 -4.74 33.01 -11.20
CA TYR A 281 -4.31 31.65 -11.53
C TYR A 281 -3.67 30.93 -10.34
N ALA A 282 -2.82 31.61 -9.57
CA ALA A 282 -2.10 31.05 -8.42
C ALA A 282 -2.84 31.22 -7.08
N ALA A 283 -3.96 31.94 -7.07
CA ALA A 283 -4.76 32.20 -5.86
C ALA A 283 -5.38 30.93 -5.27
N LEU A 284 -5.57 29.89 -6.08
CA LEU A 284 -5.92 28.55 -5.62
C LEU A 284 -4.65 27.70 -5.44
N ASN A 285 -4.35 27.35 -4.20
CA ASN A 285 -3.19 26.54 -3.84
C ASN A 285 -3.46 25.76 -2.53
N HIS A 286 -2.46 25.02 -2.06
CA HIS A 286 -2.60 24.09 -0.93
C HIS A 286 -2.96 24.76 0.40
N GLY A 287 -2.71 26.07 0.57
CA GLY A 287 -3.03 26.81 1.79
C GLY A 287 -4.30 27.68 1.71
N THR A 288 -4.98 27.69 0.55
CA THR A 288 -6.13 28.58 0.29
C THR A 288 -7.39 27.84 -0.17
N PHE A 289 -7.32 26.53 -0.39
CA PHE A 289 -8.44 25.79 -0.98
C PHE A 289 -9.69 25.81 -0.09
N PHE A 290 -9.58 25.84 1.25
CA PHE A 290 -10.77 25.96 2.11
C PHE A 290 -11.35 27.37 2.13
N HIS A 291 -10.52 28.42 1.96
CA HIS A 291 -11.04 29.77 1.73
C HIS A 291 -12.00 29.76 0.53
N TRP A 292 -11.54 29.15 -0.57
CA TRP A 292 -12.33 29.02 -1.79
C TRP A 292 -13.54 28.10 -1.63
N ALA A 293 -13.42 26.99 -0.89
CA ALA A 293 -14.52 26.08 -0.61
C ALA A 293 -15.64 26.77 0.18
N ALA A 294 -15.27 27.57 1.20
CA ALA A 294 -16.22 28.36 1.98
C ALA A 294 -16.87 29.47 1.13
N LYS A 295 -16.07 30.25 0.38
CA LYS A 295 -16.57 31.30 -0.53
C LYS A 295 -17.54 30.78 -1.59
N ARG A 296 -17.31 29.55 -2.08
CA ARG A 296 -18.19 28.88 -3.05
C ARG A 296 -19.36 28.12 -2.41
N GLY A 297 -19.46 28.14 -1.08
CA GLY A 297 -20.54 27.47 -0.35
C GLY A 297 -20.55 25.95 -0.53
N LEU A 298 -19.38 25.31 -0.69
CA LEU A 298 -19.25 23.86 -0.86
C LEU A 298 -19.31 23.08 0.46
N ILE A 299 -18.93 23.75 1.55
CA ILE A 299 -18.86 23.17 2.90
C ILE A 299 -19.93 23.79 3.82
N SER A 300 -20.24 23.11 4.92
CA SER A 300 -21.13 23.63 5.98
C SER A 300 -20.54 24.90 6.60
N GLU A 301 -21.37 25.76 7.17
CA GLU A 301 -20.89 26.99 7.83
C GLU A 301 -20.54 26.76 9.31
N ASP A 302 -21.18 25.76 9.94
CA ASP A 302 -21.24 25.58 11.40
C ASP A 302 -20.89 24.16 11.89
N LYS A 303 -20.53 23.24 10.98
CA LYS A 303 -20.35 21.80 11.29
C LYS A 303 -18.99 21.24 10.91
N ASN A 304 -18.02 22.09 10.59
CA ASN A 304 -16.67 21.64 10.27
C ASN A 304 -15.85 21.48 11.56
N LEU A 305 -14.91 20.53 11.52
CA LEU A 305 -13.98 20.25 12.60
C LEU A 305 -12.57 20.18 12.01
N HIS A 306 -11.63 20.86 12.66
CA HIS A 306 -10.19 20.72 12.44
C HIS A 306 -9.60 20.03 13.67
#